data_AF-A0A842SKV2-F1
#
_entry.id   AF-A0A842SKV2-F1
#
_cell.length_a   1.000
_cell.length_b   1.000
_cell.length_c   1.000
_cell.angle_alpha   90.00
_cell.angle_beta   90.00
_cell.angle_gamma   90.00
#
_symmetry.space_group_name_H-M   'P 1'
#
loop_
_entity.id
_entity.type
_entity.pdbx_description
1 polymer ?
#
loop_
_entity_poly.entity_id
_entity_poly.type
_entity_poly.pdbx_seq_one_letter_code
_entity_poly.pdbx_strand_id
1 'polypeptide(L)'
;MIIRLDLNPVDTVRIFNLLRGKIPQTQDEEEIFQRYIRLLWIIKESDLFGYKIEQDSKCKRCGGCCIKSGLIILTRDEFSDIAKYLEISLEVLLMKVKARIEGDSIKISGIPCPFFIKSSKLCRIYPVRPEVCREFPIGHMIVKVRKHSIPFIGFCSASDEILVDIILQKINKIGLLQENLSNNSEIMNIS
;
A
#
# COMPACT_ATOMS: atom_id res chain seq x y z
N MET A 1 -1.63 15.27 -6.77
CA MET A 1 -1.71 14.48 -8.02
C MET A 1 -2.78 13.39 -7.88
N ILE A 2 -3.51 13.05 -8.95
CA ILE A 2 -4.46 11.92 -8.96
C ILE A 2 -3.72 10.64 -9.34
N ILE A 3 -3.94 9.59 -8.55
CA ILE A 3 -3.46 8.23 -8.71
C ILE A 3 -4.64 7.39 -9.20
N ARG A 4 -4.49 6.79 -10.38
CA ARG A 4 -5.40 5.75 -10.85
C ARG A 4 -4.86 4.40 -10.40
N LEU A 5 -5.57 3.77 -9.46
CA LEU A 5 -5.28 2.39 -9.10
C LEU A 5 -5.72 1.47 -10.23
N ASP A 6 -4.84 0.56 -10.64
CA ASP A 6 -5.18 -0.54 -11.54
C ASP A 6 -5.52 -1.77 -10.68
N LEU A 7 -6.81 -1.89 -10.34
CA LEU A 7 -7.35 -3.04 -9.64
C LEU A 7 -7.82 -4.07 -10.68
N ASN A 8 -7.19 -5.24 -10.69
CA ASN A 8 -7.72 -6.35 -11.48
C ASN A 8 -9.07 -6.83 -10.92
N PRO A 9 -9.85 -7.65 -11.66
CA PRO A 9 -11.16 -8.10 -11.20
C PRO A 9 -11.14 -8.84 -9.85
N VAL A 10 -10.09 -9.62 -9.58
CA VAL A 10 -9.96 -10.39 -8.33
C VAL A 10 -9.76 -9.45 -7.14
N ASP A 11 -8.87 -8.47 -7.28
CA ASP A 11 -8.63 -7.45 -6.26
C ASP A 11 -9.86 -6.57 -6.07
N THR A 12 -10.57 -6.22 -7.15
CA THR A 12 -11.80 -5.43 -7.10
C THR A 12 -12.87 -6.12 -6.26
N VAL A 13 -13.15 -7.40 -6.53
CA VAL A 13 -14.13 -8.19 -5.76
C VAL A 13 -13.68 -8.32 -4.29
N ARG A 14 -12.39 -8.53 -4.04
CA ARG A 14 -11.86 -8.64 -2.68
C ARG A 14 -12.06 -7.35 -1.88
N ILE A 15 -11.67 -6.22 -2.44
CA ILE A 15 -11.84 -4.90 -1.80
C ILE A 15 -13.31 -4.58 -1.61
N PHE A 16 -14.15 -4.89 -2.59
CA PHE A 16 -15.60 -4.69 -2.49
C PHE A 16 -16.20 -5.47 -1.33
N ASN A 17 -15.88 -6.75 -1.18
CA ASN A 17 -16.41 -7.57 -0.09
C ASN A 17 -15.97 -7.05 1.28
N LEU A 18 -14.73 -6.56 1.41
CA LEU A 18 -14.24 -5.93 2.63
C LEU A 18 -14.98 -4.62 2.93
N LEU A 19 -15.22 -3.81 1.91
CA LEU A 19 -15.96 -2.56 2.04
C LEU A 19 -17.42 -2.82 2.43
N ARG A 20 -18.08 -3.79 1.79
CA ARG A 20 -19.46 -4.19 2.08
C ARG A 20 -19.64 -4.57 3.54
N GLY A 21 -18.69 -5.32 4.11
CA GLY A 21 -18.72 -5.67 5.53
C GLY A 21 -18.60 -4.48 6.51
N LYS A 22 -18.25 -3.29 6.02
CA LYS A 22 -18.09 -2.07 6.83
C LYS A 22 -19.17 -1.01 6.59
N ILE A 23 -20.10 -1.23 5.65
CA ILE A 23 -21.15 -0.27 5.29
C ILE A 23 -22.52 -0.83 5.72
N PRO A 24 -23.45 0.01 6.22
CA PRO A 24 -24.81 -0.43 6.53
C PRO A 24 -25.46 -1.13 5.33
N GLN A 25 -26.03 -2.32 5.54
CA GLN A 25 -26.75 -3.06 4.51
C GLN A 25 -28.14 -2.42 4.34
N THR A 26 -28.32 -1.60 3.31
CA THR A 26 -29.58 -0.90 3.00
C THR A 26 -30.09 -1.24 1.61
N GLN A 27 -31.37 -0.93 1.32
CA GLN A 27 -32.01 -1.25 0.04
C GLN A 27 -31.31 -0.57 -1.17
N ASP A 28 -30.57 0.52 -0.94
CA ASP A 28 -29.82 1.27 -1.95
C ASP A 28 -28.41 0.71 -2.28
N GLU A 29 -28.08 -0.52 -1.84
CA GLU A 29 -26.76 -1.15 -2.01
C GLU A 29 -26.21 -1.07 -3.44
N GLU A 30 -27.06 -1.19 -4.47
CA GLU A 30 -26.65 -1.14 -5.87
C GLU A 30 -26.29 0.29 -6.34
N GLU A 31 -27.02 1.32 -5.90
CA GLU A 31 -26.70 2.71 -6.23
C GLU A 31 -25.41 3.17 -5.52
N ILE A 32 -25.31 2.77 -4.25
CA ILE A 32 -24.15 2.87 -3.39
C ILE A 32 -22.93 2.20 -4.04
N PHE A 33 -23.10 0.99 -4.60
CA PHE A 33 -22.07 0.24 -5.32
C PHE A 33 -21.55 0.98 -6.54
N GLN A 34 -22.43 1.45 -7.43
CA GLN A 34 -22.04 2.19 -8.63
C GLN A 34 -21.28 3.48 -8.30
N ARG A 35 -21.65 4.14 -7.19
CA ARG A 35 -20.97 5.33 -6.68
C ARG A 35 -19.59 5.01 -6.10
N TYR A 36 -19.46 3.92 -5.36
CA TYR A 36 -18.19 3.53 -4.71
C TYR A 36 -17.18 2.91 -5.66
N ILE A 37 -17.64 2.17 -6.67
CA ILE A 37 -16.74 1.68 -7.71
C ILE A 37 -15.98 2.85 -8.31
N ARG A 38 -16.63 3.97 -8.64
CA ARG A 38 -15.94 5.15 -9.18
C ARG A 38 -14.88 5.72 -8.23
N LEU A 39 -15.08 5.62 -6.92
CA LEU A 39 -14.12 6.08 -5.91
C LEU A 39 -12.88 5.17 -5.79
N LEU A 40 -13.01 3.88 -6.07
CA LEU A 40 -11.89 2.92 -6.08
C LEU A 40 -10.77 3.36 -7.04
N TRP A 41 -11.14 3.97 -8.18
CA TRP A 41 -10.20 4.31 -9.25
C TRP A 41 -9.53 5.67 -9.08
N ILE A 42 -9.96 6.49 -8.11
CA ILE A 42 -9.49 7.87 -7.96
C ILE A 42 -8.99 8.09 -6.54
N ILE A 43 -7.70 7.85 -6.33
CA ILE A 43 -6.99 8.16 -5.08
C ILE A 43 -6.09 9.35 -5.32
N LYS A 44 -6.02 10.29 -4.38
CA LYS A 44 -5.06 11.38 -4.42
C LYS A 44 -3.86 11.00 -3.56
N GLU A 45 -2.69 11.50 -3.92
CA GLU A 45 -1.49 11.33 -3.08
C GLU A 45 -1.70 11.84 -1.64
N SER A 46 -2.50 12.90 -1.46
CA SER A 46 -2.92 13.40 -0.16
C SER A 46 -3.70 12.38 0.68
N ASP A 47 -4.43 11.47 0.03
CA ASP A 47 -5.21 10.44 0.71
C ASP A 47 -4.29 9.36 1.32
N LEU A 48 -3.07 9.21 0.78
CA LEU A 48 -2.09 8.21 1.21
C LEU A 48 -1.10 8.75 2.25
N PHE A 49 -0.99 10.07 2.41
CA PHE A 49 0.06 10.70 3.20
C PHE A 49 0.03 10.26 4.69
N GLY A 50 -1.15 10.29 5.32
CA GLY A 50 -1.29 9.83 6.71
C GLY A 50 -0.93 8.34 6.86
N TYR A 51 -1.38 7.51 5.91
CA TYR A 51 -1.10 6.08 5.92
C TYR A 51 0.37 5.75 5.64
N LYS A 52 1.13 6.61 4.96
CA LYS A 52 2.58 6.42 4.78
C LYS A 52 3.30 6.39 6.13
N ILE A 53 2.83 7.16 7.11
CA ILE A 53 3.39 7.24 8.45
C ILE A 53 2.91 6.05 9.30
N GLU A 54 1.64 5.67 9.17
CA GLU A 54 1.01 4.62 9.99
C GLU A 54 1.20 3.19 9.46
N GLN A 55 1.67 2.99 8.23
CA GLN A 55 1.69 1.67 7.59
C GLN A 55 2.47 0.59 8.36
N ASP A 56 3.50 0.98 9.12
CA ASP A 56 4.27 0.00 9.91
C ASP A 56 3.44 -0.56 11.06
N SER A 57 2.55 0.24 11.68
CA SER A 57 1.64 -0.24 12.72
C SER A 57 0.51 -1.12 12.14
N LYS A 58 0.09 -0.84 10.91
CA LYS A 58 -0.89 -1.68 10.16
C LYS A 58 -0.25 -2.96 9.59
N CYS A 59 1.07 -3.11 9.62
CA CYS A 59 1.75 -4.28 9.09
C CYS A 59 1.50 -5.52 9.97
N LYS A 60 0.86 -6.54 9.41
CA LYS A 60 0.63 -7.84 10.09
C LYS A 60 1.87 -8.72 10.25
N ARG A 61 3.05 -8.24 9.81
CA ARG A 61 4.34 -8.97 9.86
C ARG A 61 4.26 -10.39 9.29
N CYS A 62 3.46 -10.58 8.25
CA CYS A 62 3.15 -11.90 7.69
C CYS A 62 4.19 -12.46 6.71
N GLY A 63 5.20 -11.66 6.34
CA GLY A 63 6.22 -12.04 5.35
C GLY A 63 5.75 -11.97 3.89
N GLY A 64 4.52 -11.50 3.61
CA GLY A 64 3.95 -11.46 2.27
C GLY A 64 4.81 -10.70 1.24
N CYS A 65 5.36 -9.53 1.62
CA CYS A 65 6.28 -8.77 0.77
C CYS A 65 7.57 -9.55 0.47
N CYS A 66 8.11 -10.26 1.45
CA CYS A 66 9.32 -11.07 1.28
C CYS A 66 9.13 -12.24 0.31
N ILE A 67 7.93 -12.80 0.19
CA ILE A 67 7.66 -13.97 -0.66
C ILE A 67 6.94 -13.64 -1.97
N LYS A 68 6.63 -12.35 -2.24
CA LYS A 68 5.89 -11.93 -3.45
C LYS A 68 6.48 -10.74 -4.21
N SER A 69 7.25 -9.85 -3.58
CA SER A 69 7.75 -8.62 -4.24
C SER A 69 8.93 -8.84 -5.19
N GLY A 70 9.70 -9.92 -5.02
CA GLY A 70 10.69 -10.47 -5.97
C GLY A 70 11.92 -9.64 -6.36
N LEU A 71 11.87 -8.31 -6.23
CA LEU A 71 12.94 -7.38 -6.57
C LEU A 71 13.07 -6.31 -5.49
N ILE A 72 14.30 -6.10 -5.04
CA ILE A 72 14.68 -5.03 -4.11
C ILE A 72 15.78 -4.21 -4.79
N ILE A 73 15.56 -2.90 -4.90
CA ILE A 73 16.54 -1.95 -5.44
C ILE A 73 17.01 -1.11 -4.25
N LEU A 74 18.32 -0.99 -4.12
CA LEU A 74 19.03 -0.39 -2.99
C LEU A 74 20.00 0.67 -3.50
N THR A 75 20.26 1.67 -2.68
CA THR A 75 21.46 2.50 -2.79
C THR A 75 22.69 1.76 -2.23
N ARG A 76 23.88 2.26 -2.54
CA ARG A 76 25.14 1.73 -1.96
C ARG A 76 25.19 1.92 -0.44
N ASP A 77 24.63 3.01 0.07
CA ASP A 77 24.61 3.32 1.50
C ASP A 77 23.72 2.33 2.26
N GLU A 78 22.50 2.08 1.76
CA GLU A 78 21.61 1.07 2.35
C GLU A 78 22.23 -0.33 2.36
N PHE A 79 22.91 -0.71 1.27
CA PHE A 79 23.58 -1.99 1.21
C PHE A 79 24.76 -2.08 2.20
N SER A 80 25.46 -0.97 2.43
CA SER A 80 26.51 -0.87 3.43
C SER A 80 25.97 -0.96 4.85
N ASP A 81 24.83 -0.34 5.13
CA ASP A 81 24.18 -0.43 6.45
C ASP A 81 23.68 -1.86 6.75
N ILE A 82 23.19 -2.56 5.73
CA ILE A 82 22.83 -3.98 5.84
C ILE A 82 24.06 -4.84 6.17
N ALA A 83 25.18 -4.60 5.49
CA ALA A 83 26.42 -5.34 5.72
C ALA A 83 26.96 -5.12 7.14
N LYS A 84 26.97 -3.86 7.60
CA LYS A 84 27.34 -3.50 8.99
C LYS A 84 26.44 -4.19 10.02
N TYR A 85 25.12 -4.13 9.83
CA TYR A 85 24.15 -4.77 10.73
C TYR A 85 24.30 -6.29 10.80
N LEU A 86 24.68 -6.92 9.69
CA LEU A 86 24.91 -8.37 9.62
C LEU A 86 26.35 -8.76 10.00
N GLU A 87 27.21 -7.80 10.33
CA GLU A 87 28.62 -8.00 10.68
C GLU A 87 29.38 -8.82 9.61
N ILE A 88 29.13 -8.52 8.34
CA ILE A 88 29.81 -9.14 7.20
C ILE A 88 30.34 -8.08 6.22
N SER A 89 31.40 -8.41 5.50
CA SER A 89 31.92 -7.58 4.41
C SER A 89 30.91 -7.43 3.27
N LEU A 90 31.00 -6.34 2.51
CA LEU A 90 30.17 -6.07 1.32
C LEU A 90 30.26 -7.21 0.29
N GLU A 91 31.45 -7.77 0.08
CA GLU A 91 31.73 -8.85 -0.87
C GLU A 91 30.97 -10.13 -0.49
N VAL A 92 31.06 -10.51 0.79
CA VAL A 92 30.30 -11.65 1.34
C VAL A 92 28.80 -11.41 1.22
N LEU A 93 28.31 -10.19 1.49
CA LEU A 93 26.90 -9.88 1.33
C LEU A 93 26.47 -10.00 -0.15
N LEU A 94 27.22 -9.41 -1.10
CA LEU A 94 26.98 -9.47 -2.54
C LEU A 94 26.79 -10.91 -3.01
N MET A 95 27.69 -11.82 -2.61
CA MET A 95 27.61 -13.25 -2.92
C MET A 95 26.40 -13.91 -2.25
N LYS A 96 26.21 -13.70 -0.94
CA LYS A 96 25.14 -14.34 -0.16
C LYS A 96 23.75 -14.00 -0.68
N VAL A 97 23.52 -12.76 -1.10
CA VAL A 97 22.20 -12.31 -1.58
C VAL A 97 22.10 -12.30 -3.11
N LYS A 98 23.14 -12.75 -3.82
CA LYS A 98 23.24 -12.73 -5.29
C LYS A 98 22.90 -11.37 -5.88
N ALA A 99 23.39 -10.30 -5.25
CA ALA A 99 23.11 -8.94 -5.66
C ALA A 99 23.92 -8.55 -6.91
N ARG A 100 23.36 -7.65 -7.71
CA ARG A 100 23.99 -7.09 -8.91
C ARG A 100 24.15 -5.59 -8.76
N ILE A 101 25.31 -5.07 -9.13
CA ILE A 101 25.57 -3.63 -9.16
C ILE A 101 25.17 -3.11 -10.54
N GLU A 102 24.28 -2.12 -10.59
CA GLU A 102 23.81 -1.48 -11.82
C GLU A 102 23.88 0.05 -11.66
N GLY A 103 24.96 0.64 -12.18
CA GLY A 103 25.26 2.06 -11.99
C GLY A 103 25.45 2.40 -10.51
N ASP A 104 24.59 3.29 -10.01
CA ASP A 104 24.57 3.72 -8.61
C ASP A 104 23.65 2.87 -7.72
N SER A 105 22.96 1.90 -8.31
CA SER A 105 22.01 1.04 -7.60
C SER A 105 22.55 -0.38 -7.43
N ILE A 106 22.05 -1.06 -6.39
CA ILE A 106 22.28 -2.49 -6.14
C ILE A 106 20.92 -3.18 -6.21
N LYS A 107 20.83 -4.23 -7.03
CA LYS A 107 19.61 -5.01 -7.23
C LYS A 107 19.74 -6.39 -6.59
N ILE A 108 18.75 -6.75 -5.80
CA ILE A 108 18.57 -8.10 -5.24
C ILE A 108 17.29 -8.66 -5.84
N SER A 109 17.42 -9.75 -6.59
CA SER A 109 16.28 -10.45 -7.20
C SER A 109 16.16 -11.85 -6.61
N GLY A 110 14.96 -12.23 -6.18
CA GLY A 110 14.70 -13.57 -5.66
C GLY A 110 13.41 -13.68 -4.86
N ILE A 111 12.78 -14.86 -4.96
CA ILE A 111 11.63 -15.25 -4.17
C ILE A 111 11.91 -16.64 -3.56
N PRO A 112 11.87 -16.79 -2.23
CA PRO A 112 11.72 -15.73 -1.22
C PRO A 112 12.91 -14.77 -1.21
N CYS A 113 12.68 -13.57 -0.69
CA CYS A 113 13.72 -12.58 -0.39
C CYS A 113 14.86 -13.23 0.43
N PRO A 114 16.14 -12.96 0.12
CA PRO A 114 17.26 -13.60 0.81
C PRO A 114 17.40 -13.18 2.29
N PHE A 115 16.63 -12.21 2.75
CA PHE A 115 16.55 -11.80 4.15
C PHE A 115 15.37 -12.43 4.91
N PHE A 116 14.53 -13.22 4.25
CA PHE A 116 13.36 -13.85 4.85
C PHE A 116 13.73 -15.04 5.75
N ILE A 117 13.25 -15.02 6.98
CA ILE A 117 13.35 -16.15 7.92
C ILE A 117 12.05 -16.95 7.86
N LYS A 118 12.08 -18.16 7.27
CA LYS A 118 10.88 -18.98 7.05
C LYS A 118 10.16 -19.38 8.35
N SER A 119 10.89 -19.70 9.41
CA SER A 119 10.33 -20.15 10.69
C SER A 119 9.53 -19.07 11.41
N SER A 120 10.03 -17.84 11.43
CA SER A 120 9.38 -16.71 12.10
C SER A 120 8.52 -15.84 11.19
N LYS A 121 8.63 -16.02 9.86
CA LYS A 121 8.08 -15.13 8.83
C LYS A 121 8.59 -13.68 8.89
N LEU A 122 9.70 -13.44 9.62
CA LEU A 122 10.29 -12.12 9.80
C LEU A 122 11.45 -11.88 8.85
N CYS A 123 11.80 -10.60 8.69
CA CYS A 123 13.00 -10.18 7.98
C CYS A 123 14.17 -10.15 8.96
N ARG A 124 15.28 -10.82 8.64
CA ARG A 124 16.48 -10.82 9.49
C ARG A 124 17.17 -9.45 9.58
N ILE A 125 16.86 -8.54 8.67
CA ILE A 125 17.37 -7.16 8.64
C ILE A 125 16.27 -6.13 8.93
N TYR A 126 15.25 -6.49 9.72
CA TYR A 126 14.07 -5.63 9.94
C TYR A 126 14.40 -4.17 10.35
N PRO A 127 15.37 -3.91 11.26
CA PRO A 127 15.73 -2.55 11.67
C PRO A 127 16.42 -1.72 10.57
N VAL A 128 17.19 -2.38 9.70
CA VAL A 128 17.92 -1.75 8.57
C VAL A 128 17.30 -2.11 7.22
N ARG A 129 15.98 -2.33 7.20
CA ARG A 129 15.24 -2.60 5.96
C ARG A 129 15.53 -1.47 4.97
N PRO A 130 15.76 -1.77 3.68
CA PRO A 130 15.81 -0.76 2.63
C PRO A 130 14.58 0.13 2.59
N GLU A 131 14.70 1.32 2.03
CA GLU A 131 13.62 2.29 1.79
C GLU A 131 12.46 1.61 1.07
N VAL A 132 12.72 0.87 -0.01
CA VAL A 132 11.69 0.10 -0.73
C VAL A 132 10.95 -0.88 0.19
N CYS A 133 11.57 -1.42 1.24
CA CYS A 133 10.92 -2.32 2.20
C CYS A 133 10.25 -1.58 3.37
N ARG A 134 10.77 -0.42 3.77
CA ARG A 134 10.17 0.45 4.81
C ARG A 134 8.93 1.16 4.29
N GLU A 135 8.95 1.53 3.03
CA GLU A 135 7.85 2.20 2.36
C GLU A 135 6.74 1.24 1.89
N PHE A 136 6.89 -0.07 2.04
CA PHE A 136 5.84 -1.02 1.67
C PHE A 136 4.70 -1.03 2.72
N PRO A 137 3.42 -1.06 2.31
CA PRO A 137 2.92 -1.11 0.93
C PRO A 137 2.73 0.25 0.24
N ILE A 138 2.72 1.38 0.98
CA ILE A 138 2.20 2.66 0.47
C ILE A 138 3.17 3.38 -0.48
N GLY A 139 4.45 3.49 -0.17
CA GLY A 139 5.42 4.12 -1.08
C GLY A 139 5.62 3.31 -2.36
N HIS A 140 5.36 1.99 -2.37
CA HIS A 140 5.25 1.24 -3.64
C HIS A 140 4.08 1.72 -4.51
N MET A 141 3.01 2.21 -3.90
CA MET A 141 1.90 2.85 -4.61
C MET A 141 2.19 4.29 -5.01
N ILE A 142 3.10 5.02 -4.34
CA ILE A 142 3.40 6.45 -4.60
C ILE A 142 4.56 6.61 -5.59
N VAL A 143 5.68 5.91 -5.39
CA VAL A 143 6.91 6.06 -6.20
C VAL A 143 6.68 5.64 -7.66
N LYS A 144 5.81 4.65 -7.89
CA LYS A 144 5.46 4.19 -9.25
C LYS A 144 4.43 5.10 -9.96
N VAL A 145 3.78 6.06 -9.28
CA VAL A 145 2.78 6.97 -9.87
C VAL A 145 3.36 7.85 -10.97
N ARG A 146 4.68 8.05 -10.99
CA ARG A 146 5.35 8.87 -11.99
C ARG A 146 5.36 8.23 -13.39
N LYS A 147 4.91 6.98 -13.57
CA LYS A 147 4.69 6.31 -14.86
C LYS A 147 3.40 5.45 -14.78
N HIS A 148 2.38 5.79 -15.59
CA HIS A 148 1.09 5.13 -15.86
C HIS A 148 0.70 3.83 -15.11
N SER A 149 -0.57 3.79 -14.64
CA SER A 149 -1.36 2.64 -14.13
C SER A 149 -0.62 1.65 -13.23
N ILE A 150 -0.84 1.73 -11.92
CA ILE A 150 -0.13 0.91 -10.94
C ILE A 150 -0.93 -0.35 -10.62
N PRO A 151 -0.38 -1.56 -10.82
CA PRO A 151 -1.00 -2.77 -10.33
C PRO A 151 -1.05 -2.70 -8.80
N PHE A 152 -2.26 -2.72 -8.26
CA PHE A 152 -2.51 -2.73 -6.83
C PHE A 152 -1.79 -3.90 -6.14
N ILE A 153 -1.38 -3.71 -4.88
CA ILE A 153 -0.66 -4.74 -4.11
C ILE A 153 -1.70 -5.73 -3.57
N GLY A 154 -2.22 -6.55 -4.48
CA GLY A 154 -3.31 -7.48 -4.23
C GLY A 154 -3.00 -8.65 -3.29
N PHE A 155 -1.83 -8.65 -2.67
CA PHE A 155 -1.40 -9.70 -1.76
C PHE A 155 -1.19 -9.23 -0.33
N CYS A 156 -1.38 -7.94 -0.04
CA CYS A 156 -1.15 -7.38 1.28
C CYS A 156 -2.48 -6.97 1.93
N SER A 157 -2.91 -7.68 2.97
CA SER A 157 -4.14 -7.30 3.67
C SER A 157 -4.09 -5.90 4.29
N ALA A 158 -2.92 -5.40 4.70
CA ALA A 158 -2.78 -4.01 5.16
C ALA A 158 -3.03 -3.01 4.02
N SER A 159 -2.62 -3.33 2.78
CA SER A 159 -2.94 -2.55 1.59
C SER A 159 -4.45 -2.51 1.34
N ASP A 160 -5.12 -3.67 1.46
CA ASP A 160 -6.57 -3.75 1.33
C ASP A 160 -7.29 -2.90 2.39
N GLU A 161 -6.89 -3.02 3.66
CA GLU A 161 -7.48 -2.28 4.77
C GLU A 161 -7.30 -0.77 4.62
N ILE A 162 -6.11 -0.31 4.23
CA ILE A 162 -5.85 1.11 3.98
C ILE A 162 -6.73 1.64 2.84
N LEU A 163 -6.85 0.88 1.74
CA LEU A 163 -7.70 1.27 0.63
C LEU A 163 -9.17 1.39 1.06
N VAL A 164 -9.68 0.41 1.80
CA VAL A 164 -11.04 0.45 2.35
C VAL A 164 -11.24 1.64 3.27
N ASP A 165 -10.29 1.92 4.17
CA ASP A 165 -10.39 3.05 5.10
C ASP A 165 -10.41 4.40 4.34
N ILE A 166 -9.60 4.57 3.29
CA ILE A 166 -9.63 5.75 2.41
C ILE A 166 -11.00 5.93 1.76
N ILE A 167 -11.60 4.85 1.26
CA ILE A 167 -12.91 4.90 0.61
C ILE A 167 -13.99 5.27 1.61
N LEU A 168 -14.00 4.65 2.79
CA LEU A 168 -14.94 4.99 3.85
C LEU A 168 -14.86 6.46 4.27
N GLN A 169 -13.65 7.02 4.38
CA GLN A 169 -13.48 8.45 4.65
C GLN A 169 -14.10 9.33 3.56
N LYS A 170 -13.95 8.95 2.29
CA LYS A 170 -14.58 9.67 1.18
C LYS A 170 -16.10 9.56 1.21
N ILE A 171 -16.63 8.38 1.51
CA ILE A 171 -18.07 8.13 1.63
C ILE A 171 -18.66 9.01 2.74
N ASN A 172 -18.06 8.98 3.94
CA ASN A 172 -18.52 9.77 5.07
C ASN A 172 -18.48 11.27 4.76
N LYS A 173 -17.41 11.74 4.10
CA LYS A 173 -17.31 13.14 3.66
C LYS A 173 -18.42 13.53 2.68
N ILE A 174 -18.78 12.64 1.76
CA ILE A 174 -19.87 12.86 0.82
C ILE A 174 -21.23 12.91 1.54
N GLY A 175 -21.49 11.98 2.47
CA GLY A 175 -22.72 11.95 3.26
C GLY A 175 -22.91 13.24 4.07
N LEU A 176 -21.86 13.67 4.79
CA LEU A 176 -21.86 14.94 5.52
C LEU A 176 -22.14 16.15 4.62
N LEU A 177 -21.61 16.17 3.39
CA LEU A 177 -21.90 17.26 2.44
C LEU A 177 -23.37 17.25 1.99
N GLN A 178 -23.98 16.08 1.84
CA GLN A 178 -25.39 15.96 1.47
C GLN A 178 -26.32 16.41 2.60
N GLU A 179 -26.05 15.99 3.84
CA GLU A 179 -26.81 16.43 5.03
C GLU A 179 -26.74 17.96 5.22
N ASN A 180 -25.56 18.56 5.05
CA ASN A 180 -25.40 20.01 5.16
C ASN A 180 -26.14 20.78 4.04
N LEU A 181 -26.23 20.23 2.82
CA LEU A 181 -26.99 20.83 1.73
C LEU A 181 -28.50 20.75 1.98
N SER A 182 -29.00 19.61 2.47
CA SER A 182 -30.39 19.42 2.86
C SER A 182 -30.79 20.40 3.98
N ASN A 183 -29.99 20.47 5.05
CA ASN A 183 -30.24 21.38 6.17
C ASN A 183 -30.22 22.86 5.74
N ASN A 184 -29.30 23.27 4.85
CA ASN A 184 -29.27 24.63 4.32
C ASN A 184 -30.45 24.95 3.39
N SER A 185 -30.96 23.97 2.64
CA SER A 185 -32.16 24.15 1.80
C SER A 185 -33.44 24.28 2.63
N GLU A 186 -33.54 23.61 3.77
CA GLU A 186 -34.64 23.80 4.72
C GLU A 186 -34.59 25.19 5.36
N ILE A 187 -33.40 25.68 5.72
CA ILE A 187 -33.22 27.03 6.31
C ILE A 187 -33.60 28.14 5.30
N MET A 188 -33.25 28.01 4.01
CA MET A 188 -33.62 28.99 2.98
C MET A 188 -35.11 28.97 2.58
N ASN A 189 -35.86 27.93 2.92
CA ASN A 189 -37.31 27.86 2.68
C ASN A 189 -38.13 28.37 3.89
N ILE A 190 -37.48 28.81 4.97
CA ILE A 190 -38.12 29.35 6.18
C ILE A 190 -37.93 30.89 6.29
N SER A 191 -37.22 31.51 5.33
CA SER A 191 -36.97 32.96 5.20
C SER A 191 -37.70 33.56 4.01
#